data_AF-A0A926B0Z8-F1
#
_entry.id   AF-A0A926B0Z8-F1
#
_cell.length_a   1.000
_cell.length_b   1.000
_cell.length_c   1.000
_cell.angle_alpha   90.00
_cell.angle_beta   90.00
_cell.angle_gamma   90.00
#
_symmetry.space_group_name_H-M   'P 1'
#
loop_
_entity.id
_entity.type
_entity.pdbx_description
1 polymer ?
#
loop_
_entity_poly.entity_id
_entity_poly.type
_entity_poly.pdbx_seq_one_letter_code
_entity_poly.pdbx_strand_id
1 'polypeptide(L)'
;KSLLERFTKWFNRMHSRSGTLWEERYKSVIVESGIAARTIAAYIDLNPVRAGIVKDPAEYRWSSYGEAVGGGRKGNGKKARAGLVRAYFCDQEVGMEAEKWPEVSRLYRRLLGIALGKNSGRESVEKSGKNLTKNAAEMVECADNETVLKDLTFTKMLHCRVRYFTDGAVIGSKEFVNEAFASTRERFGNKRNDGARKLRGGASPAATVLWSFRDLQKGI
;
A
#
# COMPACT_ATOMS: atom_id res chain seq x y z
N LYS A 1 3.92 22.67 17.82
CA LYS A 1 3.87 23.03 16.39
C LYS A 1 3.75 21.76 15.56
N SER A 2 2.80 21.72 14.61
CA SER A 2 2.56 20.55 13.78
C SER A 2 3.72 20.30 12.80
N LEU A 3 3.84 19.09 12.26
CA LEU A 3 4.87 18.74 11.27
C LEU A 3 4.81 19.66 10.03
N LEU A 4 3.61 19.86 9.50
CA LEU A 4 3.35 20.68 8.31
C LEU A 4 3.76 22.15 8.52
N GLU A 5 3.46 22.73 9.68
CA GLU A 5 3.82 24.10 10.02
C GLU A 5 5.34 24.29 10.11
N ARG A 6 6.05 23.35 10.75
CA ARG A 6 7.51 23.39 10.85
C ARG A 6 8.16 23.30 9.49
N PHE A 7 7.67 22.42 8.62
CA PHE A 7 8.18 22.29 7.26
C PHE A 7 7.90 23.53 6.41
N THR A 8 6.68 24.09 6.44
CA THR A 8 6.35 25.34 5.74
C THR A 8 7.28 26.48 6.14
N LYS A 9 7.51 26.67 7.45
CA LYS A 9 8.40 27.73 7.94
C LYS A 9 9.84 27.54 7.45
N TRP A 10 10.36 26.31 7.51
CA TRP A 10 11.69 25.99 7.00
C TRP A 10 11.80 26.23 5.49
N PHE A 11 10.87 25.70 4.70
CA PHE A 11 10.88 25.81 3.24
C PHE A 11 10.76 27.27 2.79
N ASN A 12 9.82 28.02 3.36
CA ASN A 12 9.63 29.43 3.05
C ASN A 12 10.89 30.26 3.37
N ARG A 13 11.53 30.01 4.52
CA ARG A 13 12.81 30.66 4.87
C ARG A 13 13.93 30.31 3.89
N MET A 14 14.01 29.06 3.45
CA MET A 14 15.07 28.59 2.56
C MET A 14 14.93 29.10 1.12
N HIS A 15 13.69 29.36 0.68
CA HIS A 15 13.39 29.78 -0.68
C HIS A 15 12.96 31.26 -0.79
N SER A 16 13.10 32.05 0.28
CA SER A 16 12.66 33.46 0.33
C SER A 16 11.19 33.63 -0.09
N ARG A 17 10.33 32.70 0.33
CA ARG A 17 8.88 32.70 0.07
C ARG A 17 8.10 33.04 1.33
N SER A 18 6.84 33.43 1.14
CA SER A 18 5.84 33.59 2.19
C SER A 18 4.52 32.92 1.78
N GLY A 19 3.62 32.69 2.74
CA GLY A 19 2.31 32.09 2.49
C GLY A 19 2.23 30.57 2.72
N THR A 20 1.10 29.99 2.31
CA THR A 20 0.79 28.57 2.49
C THR A 20 1.58 27.70 1.51
N LEU A 21 2.12 26.58 2.00
CA LEU A 21 2.81 25.58 1.17
C LEU A 21 1.89 24.41 0.78
N TRP A 22 0.88 24.14 1.59
CA TRP A 22 0.00 22.98 1.45
C TRP A 22 -1.32 23.42 0.83
N GLU A 23 -1.82 22.63 -0.12
CA GLU A 23 -3.08 22.88 -0.83
C GLU A 23 -4.30 22.59 0.05
N GLU A 24 -4.27 21.49 0.81
CA GLU A 24 -5.37 21.04 1.65
C GLU A 24 -4.89 20.59 3.04
N ARG A 25 -5.85 20.34 3.95
CA ARG A 25 -5.56 19.64 5.21
C ARG A 25 -5.24 18.18 4.94
N TYR A 26 -4.38 17.60 5.78
CA TYR A 26 -4.10 16.16 5.70
C TYR A 26 -5.37 15.34 5.96
N LYS A 27 -5.49 14.21 5.26
CA LYS A 27 -6.56 13.23 5.47
C LYS A 27 -6.06 12.16 6.44
N SER A 28 -6.95 11.70 7.30
CA SER A 28 -6.66 10.67 8.31
C SER A 28 -7.70 9.56 8.19
N VAL A 29 -7.25 8.37 7.84
CA VAL A 29 -8.08 7.18 7.70
C VAL A 29 -7.64 6.17 8.75
N ILE A 30 -8.57 5.66 9.55
CA ILE A 30 -8.29 4.57 10.49
C ILE A 30 -8.23 3.27 9.69
N VAL A 31 -7.19 2.48 9.91
CA VAL A 31 -6.91 1.26 9.13
C VAL A 31 -6.77 0.09 10.10
N GLU A 32 -7.56 -0.96 9.85
CA GLU A 32 -7.42 -2.22 10.59
C GLU A 32 -6.06 -2.87 10.30
N SER A 33 -5.50 -3.56 11.30
CA SER A 33 -4.34 -4.43 11.06
C SER A 33 -4.69 -5.56 10.09
N GLY A 34 -3.66 -6.21 9.56
CA GLY A 34 -3.78 -7.29 8.60
C GLY A 34 -4.02 -6.81 7.18
N ILE A 35 -5.08 -7.33 6.54
CA ILE A 35 -5.27 -7.16 5.08
C ILE A 35 -5.41 -5.69 4.70
N ALA A 36 -6.13 -4.89 5.49
CA ALA A 36 -6.31 -3.46 5.22
C ALA A 36 -4.98 -2.69 5.28
N ALA A 37 -4.19 -2.90 6.33
CA ALA A 37 -2.86 -2.31 6.48
C ALA A 37 -1.91 -2.70 5.33
N ARG A 38 -1.82 -3.99 4.98
CA ARG A 38 -1.02 -4.48 3.85
C ARG A 38 -1.42 -3.86 2.52
N THR A 39 -2.73 -3.78 2.28
CA THR A 39 -3.31 -3.23 1.05
C THR A 39 -2.98 -1.74 0.92
N ILE A 40 -3.12 -0.97 2.00
CA ILE A 40 -2.83 0.46 2.00
C ILE A 40 -1.33 0.73 1.87
N ALA A 41 -0.47 -0.07 2.51
CA ALA A 41 0.97 0.02 2.32
C ALA A 41 1.34 -0.17 0.83
N ALA A 42 0.81 -1.22 0.19
CA ALA A 42 1.04 -1.47 -1.23
C ALA A 42 0.47 -0.35 -2.12
N TYR A 43 -0.71 0.17 -1.78
CA TYR A 43 -1.30 1.33 -2.46
C TYR A 43 -0.39 2.55 -2.42
N ILE A 44 0.23 2.84 -1.27
CA ILE A 44 1.16 3.97 -1.09
C ILE A 44 2.44 3.75 -1.89
N ASP A 45 3.02 2.56 -1.83
CA ASP A 45 4.25 2.24 -2.58
C ASP A 45 4.03 2.24 -4.10
N LEU A 46 2.80 2.07 -4.57
CA LEU A 46 2.40 2.21 -5.98
C LEU A 46 2.08 3.65 -6.41
N ASN A 47 1.97 4.61 -5.49
CA ASN A 47 1.78 6.04 -5.84
C ASN A 47 2.72 6.54 -6.96
N PRO A 48 4.06 6.32 -6.90
CA PRO A 48 4.97 6.84 -7.90
C PRO A 48 4.79 6.20 -9.28
N VAL A 49 4.36 4.94 -9.34
CA VAL A 49 4.00 4.26 -10.59
C VAL A 49 2.72 4.86 -11.16
N ARG A 50 1.69 5.04 -10.33
CA ARG A 50 0.43 5.67 -10.75
C ARG A 50 0.59 7.12 -11.21
N ALA A 51 1.56 7.83 -10.64
CA ALA A 51 1.92 9.19 -11.05
C ALA A 51 2.80 9.23 -12.32
N GLY A 52 3.21 8.07 -12.87
CA GLY A 52 4.06 7.99 -14.06
C GLY A 52 5.52 8.40 -13.81
N ILE A 53 5.95 8.48 -12.54
CA ILE A 53 7.32 8.91 -12.17
C ILE A 53 8.31 7.77 -12.43
N VAL A 54 7.92 6.53 -12.16
CA VAL A 54 8.73 5.32 -12.35
C VAL A 54 7.89 4.19 -12.96
N LYS A 55 8.55 3.21 -13.58
CA LYS A 55 7.87 2.01 -14.10
C LYS A 55 7.78 0.90 -13.05
N ASP A 56 8.80 0.80 -12.20
CA ASP A 56 8.86 -0.15 -11.08
C ASP A 56 8.87 0.62 -9.75
N PRO A 57 8.01 0.29 -8.76
CA PRO A 57 8.01 0.99 -7.48
C PRO A 57 9.33 0.84 -6.71
N ALA A 58 10.17 -0.15 -7.01
CA ALA A 58 11.51 -0.29 -6.46
C ALA A 58 12.47 0.83 -6.91
N GLU A 59 12.23 1.46 -8.06
CA GLU A 59 13.05 2.57 -8.59
C GLU A 59 12.79 3.89 -7.85
N TYR A 60 11.66 3.99 -7.13
CA TYR A 60 11.33 5.21 -6.40
C TYR A 60 11.91 5.20 -4.99
N ARG A 61 13.13 5.74 -4.84
CA ARG A 61 13.89 5.75 -3.57
C ARG A 61 13.20 6.42 -2.37
N TRP A 62 12.13 7.19 -2.58
CA TRP A 62 11.41 7.90 -1.51
C TRP A 62 10.12 7.17 -1.07
N SER A 63 10.01 5.87 -1.34
CA SER A 63 8.98 4.97 -0.80
C SER A 63 9.59 3.91 0.13
N SER A 64 8.75 3.26 0.93
CA SER A 64 9.21 2.19 1.83
C SER A 64 9.73 1.00 1.03
N TYR A 65 9.03 0.61 -0.03
CA TYR A 65 9.47 -0.47 -0.90
C TYR A 65 10.78 -0.16 -1.64
N GLY A 66 10.89 1.04 -2.22
CA GLY A 66 12.11 1.48 -2.90
C GLY A 66 13.32 1.52 -1.96
N GLU A 67 13.16 2.04 -0.74
CA GLU A 67 14.21 2.02 0.29
C GLU A 67 14.55 0.57 0.74
N ALA A 68 13.55 -0.30 0.90
CA ALA A 68 13.76 -1.68 1.34
C ALA A 68 14.54 -2.53 0.30
N VAL A 69 14.28 -2.30 -1.00
CA VAL A 69 14.96 -2.97 -2.11
C VAL A 69 16.31 -2.31 -2.42
N GLY A 70 16.34 -1.00 -2.59
CA GLY A 70 17.50 -0.24 -3.05
C GLY A 70 18.47 0.23 -1.95
N GLY A 71 18.11 0.07 -0.67
CA GLY A 71 18.96 0.44 0.48
C GLY A 71 19.01 1.95 0.80
N GLY A 72 18.65 2.80 -0.15
CA GLY A 72 18.56 4.25 0.05
C GLY A 72 19.89 4.99 0.05
N ARG A 73 19.85 6.31 0.32
CA ARG A 73 21.05 7.18 0.41
C ARG A 73 21.71 7.17 1.79
N LYS A 74 21.04 6.64 2.83
CA LYS A 74 21.45 6.74 4.25
C LYS A 74 21.61 5.40 4.98
N GLY A 75 21.49 4.24 4.33
CA GLY A 75 21.55 2.96 5.03
C GLY A 75 21.51 1.71 4.16
N ASN A 76 21.17 0.58 4.78
CA ASN A 76 21.04 -0.76 4.19
C ASN A 76 19.57 -1.19 3.99
N GLY A 77 18.62 -0.26 4.09
CA GLY A 77 17.17 -0.53 4.01
C GLY A 77 16.56 -1.22 5.25
N LYS A 78 17.32 -1.50 6.33
CA LYS A 78 16.84 -2.30 7.48
C LYS A 78 15.56 -1.76 8.13
N LYS A 79 15.44 -0.43 8.30
CA LYS A 79 14.24 0.19 8.90
C LYS A 79 13.01 0.04 8.00
N ALA A 80 13.17 0.23 6.70
CA ALA A 80 12.09 0.07 5.73
C ALA A 80 11.63 -1.39 5.65
N ARG A 81 12.58 -2.34 5.64
CA ARG A 81 12.31 -3.78 5.71
C ARG A 81 11.53 -4.15 6.97
N ALA A 82 11.99 -3.72 8.15
CA ALA A 82 11.26 -3.95 9.40
C ALA A 82 9.86 -3.32 9.38
N GLY A 83 9.71 -2.14 8.79
CA GLY A 83 8.40 -1.47 8.63
C GLY A 83 7.44 -2.26 7.74
N LEU A 84 7.93 -2.78 6.60
CA LEU A 84 7.12 -3.61 5.70
C LEU A 84 6.80 -4.98 6.31
N VAL A 85 7.74 -5.60 7.03
CA VAL A 85 7.48 -6.83 7.79
C VAL A 85 6.39 -6.58 8.83
N ARG A 86 6.46 -5.47 9.57
CA ARG A 86 5.40 -5.06 10.51
C ARG A 86 4.06 -4.85 9.83
N ALA A 87 4.02 -4.09 8.74
CA ALA A 87 2.78 -3.89 8.00
C ALA A 87 2.22 -5.23 7.48
N TYR A 88 3.11 -6.16 7.10
CA TYR A 88 2.72 -7.47 6.60
C TYR A 88 2.22 -8.42 7.68
N PHE A 89 2.81 -8.44 8.86
CA PHE A 89 2.46 -9.37 9.94
C PHE A 89 1.77 -8.70 11.13
N CYS A 90 1.20 -7.50 10.98
CA CYS A 90 0.59 -6.78 12.10
C CYS A 90 -0.64 -7.47 12.71
N ASP A 91 -1.23 -8.43 12.01
CA ASP A 91 -2.32 -9.31 12.45
C ASP A 91 -1.85 -10.68 12.95
N GLN A 92 -0.55 -10.98 12.87
CA GLN A 92 0.01 -12.27 13.24
C GLN A 92 0.93 -12.12 14.46
N GLU A 93 0.97 -13.13 15.32
CA GLU A 93 1.93 -13.22 16.45
C GLU A 93 3.35 -13.60 15.97
N VAL A 94 3.70 -13.14 14.77
CA VAL A 94 4.93 -13.48 14.06
C VAL A 94 5.90 -12.31 14.31
N GLY A 95 7.06 -12.61 14.91
CA GLY A 95 8.07 -11.59 15.22
C GLY A 95 8.32 -10.61 14.08
N MET A 96 8.32 -9.31 14.38
CA MET A 96 8.21 -8.16 13.47
C MET A 96 9.55 -7.68 12.88
N GLU A 97 10.52 -8.58 12.84
CA GLU A 97 11.92 -8.24 12.65
C GLU A 97 12.34 -8.26 11.17
N ALA A 98 13.38 -7.47 10.84
CA ALA A 98 13.83 -7.29 9.45
C ALA A 98 14.31 -8.60 8.79
N GLU A 99 14.64 -9.62 9.57
CA GLU A 99 15.14 -10.92 9.15
C GLU A 99 14.11 -11.70 8.32
N LYS A 100 12.81 -11.41 8.49
CA LYS A 100 11.72 -12.00 7.68
C LYS A 100 11.51 -11.31 6.33
N TRP A 101 12.33 -10.30 6.03
CA TRP A 101 12.27 -9.58 4.76
C TRP A 101 12.32 -10.48 3.52
N PRO A 102 13.15 -11.53 3.41
CA PRO A 102 13.17 -12.38 2.22
C PRO A 102 11.79 -12.96 1.89
N GLU A 103 11.08 -13.47 2.90
CA GLU A 103 9.73 -13.99 2.76
C GLU A 103 8.73 -12.88 2.40
N VAL A 104 8.70 -11.81 3.20
CA VAL A 104 7.77 -10.69 3.00
C VAL A 104 8.00 -10.01 1.65
N SER A 105 9.24 -9.90 1.19
CA SER A 105 9.57 -9.28 -0.10
C SER A 105 8.93 -10.02 -1.28
N ARG A 106 8.87 -11.36 -1.22
CA ARG A 106 8.24 -12.20 -2.25
C ARG A 106 6.73 -11.98 -2.26
N LEU A 107 6.11 -12.02 -1.09
CA LEU A 107 4.67 -11.85 -0.92
C LEU A 107 4.23 -10.42 -1.28
N TYR A 108 4.99 -9.42 -0.85
CA TYR A 108 4.74 -8.02 -1.13
C TYR A 108 4.94 -7.69 -2.62
N ARG A 109 5.97 -8.25 -3.27
CA ARG A 109 6.14 -8.10 -4.73
C ARG A 109 4.95 -8.68 -5.51
N ARG A 110 4.40 -9.81 -5.06
CA ARG A 110 3.18 -10.39 -5.63
C ARG A 110 1.97 -9.48 -5.42
N LEU A 111 1.83 -8.89 -4.22
CA LEU A 111 0.77 -7.92 -3.91
C LEU A 111 0.82 -6.66 -4.79
N LEU A 112 2.03 -6.15 -5.06
CA LEU A 112 2.24 -5.01 -5.97
C LEU A 112 1.93 -5.38 -7.44
N GLY A 113 1.78 -6.68 -7.75
CA GLY A 113 1.49 -7.17 -9.09
C GLY A 113 2.65 -7.07 -10.05
N ILE A 114 3.87 -6.97 -9.54
CA ILE A 114 5.10 -6.91 -10.34
C ILE A 114 5.51 -8.35 -10.69
N ALA A 115 4.55 -9.22 -11.00
CA ALA A 115 4.82 -10.62 -11.29
C ALA A 115 5.92 -10.69 -12.35
N LEU A 116 7.03 -11.30 -11.91
CA LEU A 116 8.32 -11.56 -12.56
C LEU A 116 8.35 -11.22 -14.04
N GLY A 117 9.25 -10.30 -14.40
CA GLY A 117 9.39 -9.73 -15.74
C GLY A 117 9.18 -10.73 -16.88
N LYS A 118 8.44 -10.25 -17.89
CA LYS A 118 8.55 -10.72 -19.26
C LYS A 118 10.02 -11.01 -19.60
N ASN A 119 10.36 -12.28 -19.76
CA ASN A 119 11.30 -12.70 -20.80
C ASN A 119 10.50 -13.42 -21.89
N SER A 120 9.55 -12.71 -22.51
CA SER A 120 9.02 -13.05 -23.82
C SER A 120 9.73 -12.16 -24.85
N GLY A 121 10.99 -12.49 -25.12
CA GLY A 121 11.85 -11.80 -26.08
C GLY A 121 13.11 -12.63 -26.24
N ARG A 122 13.13 -13.48 -27.27
CA ARG A 122 14.37 -14.04 -27.79
C ARG A 122 15.18 -12.87 -28.38
N GLU A 123 16.05 -12.28 -27.58
CA GLU A 123 17.21 -11.57 -28.09
C GLU A 123 18.44 -12.17 -27.39
N SER A 124 19.29 -12.78 -28.21
CA SER A 124 20.55 -13.41 -27.83
C SER A 124 21.48 -12.38 -27.21
N VAL A 125 21.76 -12.51 -25.91
CA VAL A 125 22.84 -11.77 -25.25
C VAL A 125 23.98 -12.73 -24.99
N GLU A 126 25.11 -12.44 -25.64
CA GLU A 126 26.40 -13.09 -25.42
C GLU A 126 26.86 -12.98 -23.96
N LYS A 127 27.56 -14.02 -23.52
CA LYS A 127 28.00 -14.25 -22.14
C LYS A 127 28.80 -13.07 -21.58
N SER A 128 28.35 -12.51 -20.47
CA SER A 128 29.27 -11.98 -19.46
C SER A 128 28.70 -12.19 -18.06
N GLY A 129 29.55 -12.73 -17.18
CA GLY A 129 29.16 -13.41 -15.96
C GLY A 129 28.47 -12.53 -14.92
N LYS A 130 27.33 -13.01 -14.44
CA LYS A 130 26.85 -12.81 -13.07
C LYS A 130 25.87 -13.95 -12.75
N ASN A 131 26.20 -14.72 -11.71
CA ASN A 131 25.34 -15.78 -11.18
C ASN A 131 24.00 -15.18 -10.73
N LEU A 132 22.94 -15.39 -11.53
CA LEU A 132 21.58 -15.15 -11.11
C LEU A 132 20.97 -16.49 -10.69
N THR A 133 20.63 -16.53 -9.41
CA THR A 133 20.12 -17.66 -8.64
C THR A 133 18.80 -18.20 -9.21
N LYS A 134 18.71 -19.53 -9.22
CA LYS A 134 17.56 -20.40 -9.51
C LYS A 134 16.22 -19.76 -9.12
N ASN A 135 15.51 -19.13 -10.06
CA ASN A 135 14.13 -18.65 -9.87
C ASN A 135 13.26 -18.95 -11.11
N ALA A 136 13.61 -19.98 -11.88
CA ALA A 136 12.80 -20.45 -13.02
C ALA A 136 11.91 -21.67 -12.67
N ALA A 137 12.18 -22.36 -11.55
CA ALA A 137 11.50 -23.60 -11.19
C ALA A 137 10.18 -23.41 -10.42
N GLU A 138 9.94 -22.24 -9.82
CA GLU A 138 8.74 -21.98 -8.99
C GLU A 138 7.58 -21.32 -9.75
N MET A 139 7.54 -21.46 -11.09
CA MET A 139 6.46 -20.90 -11.92
C MET A 139 5.30 -21.88 -12.18
N VAL A 140 5.35 -23.12 -11.71
CA VAL A 140 4.36 -24.17 -12.06
C VAL A 140 3.39 -24.54 -10.93
N GLU A 141 3.60 -24.11 -9.69
CA GLU A 141 2.60 -24.30 -8.62
C GLU A 141 1.79 -23.01 -8.38
N CYS A 142 0.90 -22.69 -9.32
CA CYS A 142 -0.05 -21.57 -9.19
C CYS A 142 -1.51 -22.07 -9.04
N ALA A 143 -1.73 -23.13 -8.26
CA ALA A 143 -3.07 -23.58 -7.92
C ALA A 143 -3.48 -23.24 -6.48
N ASP A 144 -2.56 -23.25 -5.51
CA ASP A 144 -2.89 -23.05 -4.10
C ASP A 144 -2.00 -21.99 -3.44
N ASN A 145 -2.50 -20.76 -3.33
CA ASN A 145 -1.80 -19.65 -2.69
C ASN A 145 -2.46 -19.30 -1.35
N GLU A 146 -1.73 -19.51 -0.25
CA GLU A 146 -2.07 -19.08 1.13
C GLU A 146 -1.98 -17.56 1.34
N THR A 147 -1.70 -16.77 0.30
CA THR A 147 -1.94 -15.33 0.32
C THR A 147 -3.40 -15.07 -0.02
N VAL A 148 -4.17 -14.53 0.94
CA VAL A 148 -5.61 -14.22 0.85
C VAL A 148 -6.04 -13.44 -0.41
N LEU A 149 -5.09 -12.83 -1.14
CA LEU A 149 -5.34 -12.00 -2.32
C LEU A 149 -5.07 -12.80 -3.60
N LYS A 150 -6.07 -13.61 -4.02
CA LYS A 150 -5.98 -14.53 -5.17
C LYS A 150 -6.12 -13.89 -6.55
N ASP A 151 -6.46 -12.60 -6.69
CA ASP A 151 -6.89 -12.06 -7.99
C ASP A 151 -6.01 -10.94 -8.60
N LEU A 152 -5.66 -11.12 -9.88
CA LEU A 152 -5.08 -10.08 -10.76
C LEU A 152 -5.92 -8.78 -10.79
N THR A 153 -7.23 -8.87 -10.51
CA THR A 153 -8.13 -7.72 -10.41
C THR A 153 -7.82 -6.83 -9.20
N PHE A 154 -7.43 -7.43 -8.07
CA PHE A 154 -7.06 -6.69 -6.85
C PHE A 154 -5.77 -5.89 -7.07
N THR A 155 -4.78 -6.51 -7.70
CA THR A 155 -3.57 -5.83 -8.16
C THR A 155 -3.91 -4.63 -9.07
N LYS A 156 -4.71 -4.85 -10.11
CA LYS A 156 -5.09 -3.78 -11.06
C LYS A 156 -5.78 -2.61 -10.36
N MET A 157 -6.58 -2.89 -9.33
CA MET A 157 -7.20 -1.87 -8.50
C MET A 157 -6.18 -1.00 -7.77
N LEU A 158 -5.10 -1.58 -7.25
CA LEU A 158 -4.03 -0.82 -6.58
C LEU A 158 -3.21 0.07 -7.54
N HIS A 159 -3.20 -0.25 -8.83
CA HIS A 159 -2.64 0.61 -9.88
C HIS A 159 -3.57 1.76 -10.31
N CYS A 160 -4.77 1.83 -9.74
CA CYS A 160 -5.72 2.93 -9.95
C CYS A 160 -5.87 3.80 -8.69
N ARG A 161 -6.40 5.03 -8.82
CA ARG A 161 -6.73 5.86 -7.66
C ARG A 161 -7.94 5.27 -6.91
N VAL A 162 -7.76 5.00 -5.62
CA VAL A 162 -8.82 4.47 -4.75
C VAL A 162 -9.24 5.53 -3.75
N ARG A 163 -10.38 6.18 -3.99
CA ARG A 163 -10.88 7.26 -3.10
C ARG A 163 -11.11 6.80 -1.67
N TYR A 164 -11.57 5.57 -1.46
CA TYR A 164 -11.80 5.04 -0.12
C TYR A 164 -10.54 5.02 0.77
N PHE A 165 -9.35 4.89 0.19
CA PHE A 165 -8.08 4.90 0.94
C PHE A 165 -7.60 6.32 1.29
N THR A 166 -8.28 7.37 0.80
CA THR A 166 -7.91 8.77 1.03
C THR A 166 -9.05 9.56 1.68
N ASP A 167 -10.25 9.47 1.13
CA ASP A 167 -11.46 10.18 1.57
C ASP A 167 -12.33 9.37 2.55
N GLY A 168 -11.97 8.09 2.77
CA GLY A 168 -12.60 7.23 3.76
C GLY A 168 -12.33 7.71 5.19
N ALA A 169 -13.13 7.23 6.15
CA ALA A 169 -12.89 7.50 7.57
C ALA A 169 -12.24 6.30 8.27
N VAL A 170 -12.72 5.10 7.94
CA VAL A 170 -12.21 3.82 8.44
C VAL A 170 -12.20 2.82 7.29
N ILE A 171 -11.17 1.98 7.21
CA ILE A 171 -11.01 0.89 6.26
C ILE A 171 -10.59 -0.37 7.02
N GLY A 172 -11.29 -1.48 6.79
CA GLY A 172 -11.05 -2.75 7.48
C GLY A 172 -12.09 -3.80 7.11
N SER A 173 -12.18 -4.84 7.92
CA SER A 173 -13.24 -5.84 7.97
C SER A 173 -14.59 -5.19 8.25
N LYS A 174 -15.66 -5.92 7.98
CA LYS A 174 -17.02 -5.43 8.23
C LYS A 174 -17.23 -5.18 9.74
N GLU A 175 -16.68 -6.07 10.54
CA GLU A 175 -16.74 -6.10 12.00
C GLU A 175 -16.04 -4.86 12.57
N PHE A 176 -14.78 -4.62 12.17
CA PHE A 176 -13.99 -3.46 12.62
C PHE A 176 -14.66 -2.13 12.25
N VAL A 177 -15.20 -2.02 11.05
CA VAL A 177 -15.90 -0.79 10.62
C VAL A 177 -17.20 -0.59 11.41
N ASN A 178 -17.91 -1.65 11.75
CA ASN A 178 -19.12 -1.56 12.58
C ASN A 178 -18.82 -1.26 14.04
N GLU A 179 -17.69 -1.74 14.58
CA GLU A 179 -17.21 -1.35 15.91
C GLU A 179 -16.87 0.14 15.96
N ALA A 180 -16.14 0.64 14.95
CA ALA A 180 -15.86 2.07 14.82
C ALA A 180 -17.15 2.91 14.66
N PHE A 181 -18.19 2.35 14.03
CA PHE A 181 -19.50 2.98 13.99
C PHE A 181 -20.19 3.00 15.34
N ALA A 182 -20.18 1.88 16.07
CA ALA A 182 -20.81 1.76 17.38
C ALA A 182 -20.22 2.77 18.38
N SER A 183 -18.89 2.94 18.39
CA SER A 183 -18.20 3.92 19.24
C SER A 183 -18.53 5.38 18.90
N THR A 184 -19.11 5.65 17.73
CA THR A 184 -19.50 7.00 17.28
C THR A 184 -20.98 7.11 16.89
N ARG A 185 -21.82 6.18 17.40
CA ARG A 185 -23.23 6.02 16.98
C ARG A 185 -24.05 7.30 17.15
N GLU A 186 -23.77 8.06 18.20
CA GLU A 186 -24.40 9.36 18.53
C GLU A 186 -24.28 10.40 17.41
N ARG A 187 -23.28 10.28 16.53
CA ARG A 187 -23.03 11.23 15.43
C ARG A 187 -23.90 10.98 14.19
N PHE A 188 -24.73 9.94 14.22
CA PHE A 188 -25.51 9.51 13.06
C PHE A 188 -27.01 9.42 13.37
N GLY A 189 -27.84 9.69 12.36
CA GLY A 189 -29.29 9.61 12.49
C GLY A 189 -29.80 8.19 12.69
N ASN A 190 -31.00 8.06 13.27
CA ASN A 190 -31.61 6.79 13.66
C ASN A 190 -31.90 5.80 12.52
N LYS A 191 -31.88 6.27 11.27
CA LYS A 191 -32.04 5.41 10.08
C LYS A 191 -30.79 4.61 9.74
N ARG A 192 -29.61 4.98 10.26
CA ARG A 192 -28.36 4.28 10.01
C ARG A 192 -28.15 3.23 11.09
N ASN A 193 -28.34 1.97 10.72
CA ASN A 193 -28.20 0.83 11.65
C ASN A 193 -26.80 0.21 11.62
N ASP A 194 -26.04 0.40 10.55
CA ASP A 194 -24.68 -0.10 10.40
C ASP A 194 -23.71 0.93 9.79
N GLY A 195 -22.43 0.69 10.05
CA GLY A 195 -21.33 1.53 9.57
C GLY A 195 -20.82 1.09 8.22
N ALA A 196 -20.66 -0.22 8.03
CA ALA A 196 -19.88 -0.80 6.95
C ALA A 196 -20.53 -0.61 5.58
N ARG A 197 -19.75 -0.11 4.62
CA ARG A 197 -20.13 0.06 3.21
C ARG A 197 -19.15 -0.68 2.32
N LYS A 198 -19.67 -1.45 1.36
CA LYS A 198 -18.86 -2.13 0.35
C LYS A 198 -18.14 -1.10 -0.53
N LEU A 199 -16.91 -1.41 -0.91
CA LEU A 199 -16.16 -0.60 -1.87
C LEU A 199 -16.80 -0.73 -3.26
N ARG A 200 -17.01 0.41 -3.94
CA ARG A 200 -17.65 0.47 -5.27
C ARG A 200 -16.70 1.00 -6.34
N GLY A 201 -17.11 0.87 -7.61
CA GLY A 201 -16.35 1.39 -8.75
C GLY A 201 -15.00 0.67 -8.92
N GLY A 202 -13.92 1.41 -9.15
CA GLY A 202 -12.59 0.81 -9.32
C GLY A 202 -12.06 0.06 -8.09
N ALA A 203 -12.69 0.24 -6.92
CA ALA A 203 -12.36 -0.44 -5.68
C ALA A 203 -13.18 -1.73 -5.44
N SER A 204 -14.12 -2.06 -6.34
CA SER A 204 -14.96 -3.26 -6.19
C SER A 204 -14.20 -4.59 -6.06
N PRO A 205 -12.99 -4.78 -6.63
CA PRO A 205 -12.23 -6.02 -6.41
C PRO A 205 -11.88 -6.28 -4.93
N ALA A 206 -11.87 -5.25 -4.09
CA ALA A 206 -11.65 -5.39 -2.65
C ALA A 206 -12.94 -5.53 -1.84
N ALA A 207 -14.13 -5.47 -2.44
CA ALA A 207 -15.41 -5.37 -1.72
C ALA A 207 -15.81 -6.63 -0.94
N THR A 208 -15.14 -7.76 -1.16
CA THR A 208 -15.32 -9.01 -0.42
C THR A 208 -14.50 -9.04 0.87
N VAL A 209 -13.40 -8.29 0.92
CA VAL A 209 -12.41 -8.34 2.01
C VAL A 209 -12.35 -7.03 2.80
N LEU A 210 -12.56 -5.90 2.13
CA LEU A 210 -12.48 -4.57 2.71
C LEU A 210 -13.79 -3.81 2.61
N TRP A 211 -14.11 -3.14 3.71
CA TRP A 211 -15.27 -2.28 3.90
C TRP A 211 -14.79 -0.88 4.30
N SER A 212 -15.59 0.13 3.97
CA SER A 212 -15.34 1.50 4.39
C SER A 212 -16.48 2.02 5.25
N PHE A 213 -16.15 2.92 6.18
CA PHE A 213 -17.17 3.60 6.98
C PHE A 213 -17.96 4.67 6.22
N ARG A 214 -17.43 5.15 5.09
CA ARG A 214 -18.10 6.15 4.23
C ARG A 214 -18.60 5.49 2.95
N ASP A 215 -19.85 5.77 2.59
CA ASP A 215 -20.35 5.48 1.25
C ASP A 215 -19.93 6.63 0.32
N LEU A 216 -18.79 6.49 -0.34
CA LEU A 216 -18.34 7.45 -1.35
C LEU A 216 -19.09 7.15 -2.66
N GLN A 217 -20.01 8.03 -3.06
CA GLN A 217 -20.70 7.94 -4.34
C GLN A 217 -19.82 8.46 -5.49
N LYS A 218 -19.98 7.91 -6.70
CA LYS A 218 -19.37 8.49 -7.91
C LYS A 218 -20.16 9.76 -8.27
N GLY A 219 -19.47 10.89 -8.43
CA GLY A 219 -20.08 12.13 -8.95
C GLY A 219 -20.18 13.30 -7.98
N ILE A 220 -19.59 13.21 -6.79
CA ILE A 220 -19.35 14.36 -5.89
C ILE A 220 -17.87 14.40 -5.51
#